data_AF-A0AAD3DWQ0-F1
#
_entry.id   AF-A0AAD3DWQ0-F1
#
_cell.length_a   1.000
_cell.length_b   1.000
_cell.length_c   1.000
_cell.angle_alpha   90.00
_cell.angle_beta   90.00
_cell.angle_gamma   90.00
#
_symmetry.space_group_name_H-M   'P 1'
#
loop_
_entity.id
_entity.type
_entity.pdbx_description
1 polymer ?
#
loop_
_entity_poly.entity_id
_entity_poly.type
_entity_poly.pdbx_seq_one_letter_code
_entity_poly.pdbx_strand_id
1 'polypeptide(L)'
;MPRNVKLRSARGLRMPGLNVATGLVAAAATVGALLVASKWFLRNTSIRPKPVVIAGGQQHQAPVDGPATDAPPDGGPVSQEARQLAALYGKMADDFAAQDLNHAAIEPLKSWFHGLESPSDTPWPKKYTELDPPLQFGAIRLLVVPLDDSPAVLRIAAAVTADVMRRLPQGTKVFANARGNYHCTVFHTSQPTDPRPDPTRPDGGTDLSLAPHLRRLPTAAEWERELEAVRRLVAETPVPVLRLERVVQASSGVLLLTWTEVGEGAAISGLRHRLRETFPGASTKQATIIHSSLLRIVSSEPLGRAAVEEVSAACQRWTERLRGTLYRPKTLWFIRETEFSTVVGDREVLTLADASAP
;
A
#
# COMPACT_ATOMS: atom_id res chain seq x y z
N MET A 1 -58.61 13.62 52.17
CA MET A 1 -57.35 14.26 52.64
C MET A 1 -56.17 13.57 51.95
N PRO A 2 -54.93 14.11 51.91
CA PRO A 2 -54.42 14.83 50.73
C PRO A 2 -53.29 14.06 50.00
N ARG A 3 -52.72 14.48 48.85
CA ARG A 3 -52.84 15.73 48.07
C ARG A 3 -52.47 15.49 46.59
N ASN A 4 -53.06 16.25 45.67
CA ASN A 4 -52.58 16.34 44.29
C ASN A 4 -51.24 17.11 44.18
N VAL A 5 -50.33 16.63 43.31
CA VAL A 5 -49.18 17.40 42.78
C VAL A 5 -49.22 17.30 41.25
N LYS A 6 -50.03 18.12 40.59
CA LYS A 6 -49.58 19.37 39.93
C LYS A 6 -48.33 19.21 39.05
N LEU A 7 -48.58 18.86 37.79
CA LEU A 7 -47.76 19.32 36.66
C LEU A 7 -47.60 20.85 36.70
N ARG A 8 -46.38 21.34 36.49
CA ARG A 8 -46.11 22.69 35.98
C ARG A 8 -44.85 22.67 35.11
N SER A 9 -44.87 23.41 34.01
CA SER A 9 -43.75 23.50 33.08
C SER A 9 -42.69 24.50 33.55
N ALA A 10 -41.44 24.22 33.21
CA ALA A 10 -40.37 25.20 33.10
C ALA A 10 -39.97 25.35 31.63
N ARG A 11 -39.56 26.55 31.21
CA ARG A 11 -39.29 26.87 29.80
C ARG A 11 -37.82 26.61 29.45
N GLY A 12 -37.60 25.92 28.34
CA GLY A 12 -36.66 26.29 27.27
C GLY A 12 -35.17 26.41 27.59
N LEU A 13 -34.38 25.47 27.07
CA LEU A 13 -33.18 25.81 26.32
C LEU A 13 -33.43 25.53 24.84
N ARG A 14 -33.01 26.47 23.97
CA ARG A 14 -32.87 26.23 22.52
C ARG A 14 -31.51 25.58 22.28
N MET A 15 -31.48 24.33 21.83
CA MET A 15 -30.28 23.77 21.21
C MET A 15 -30.19 24.30 19.77
N PRO A 16 -29.06 24.89 19.33
CA PRO A 16 -28.85 25.22 17.92
C PRO A 16 -28.72 23.95 17.08
N GLY A 17 -29.03 24.04 15.78
CA GLY A 17 -29.16 22.87 14.91
C GLY A 17 -27.84 22.13 14.65
N LEU A 18 -27.94 20.82 14.41
CA LEU A 18 -26.84 20.02 13.85
C LEU A 18 -26.57 20.48 12.41
N ASN A 19 -25.42 21.11 12.17
CA ASN A 19 -24.91 21.33 10.82
C ASN A 19 -24.40 20.01 10.24
N VAL A 20 -24.93 19.62 9.07
CA VAL A 20 -24.53 18.41 8.34
C VAL A 20 -23.21 18.68 7.62
N ALA A 21 -22.09 18.58 8.32
CA ALA A 21 -20.75 18.87 7.79
C ALA A 21 -19.63 18.08 8.51
N THR A 22 -19.66 16.74 8.46
CA THR A 22 -18.54 15.91 8.96
C THR A 22 -18.44 14.61 8.16
N GLY A 23 -17.44 14.50 7.28
CA GLY A 23 -17.34 13.34 6.39
C GLY A 23 -16.18 13.35 5.38
N LEU A 24 -14.97 13.79 5.76
CA LEU A 24 -13.80 13.75 4.87
C LEU A 24 -12.43 13.75 5.58
N VAL A 25 -12.25 12.94 6.63
CA VAL A 25 -10.94 12.70 7.28
C VAL A 25 -10.71 11.19 7.46
N ALA A 26 -10.34 10.50 6.37
CA ALA A 26 -10.16 9.04 6.36
C ALA A 26 -9.13 8.56 5.31
N ALA A 27 -7.89 9.10 5.35
CA ALA A 27 -6.85 8.77 4.36
C ALA A 27 -5.40 8.73 4.90
N ALA A 28 -5.18 8.91 6.20
CA ALA A 28 -3.85 9.18 6.77
C ALA A 28 -3.35 8.10 7.76
N ALA A 29 -3.33 6.81 7.35
CA ALA A 29 -2.62 5.73 8.07
C ALA A 29 -2.48 4.45 7.22
N THR A 30 -1.79 4.50 6.07
CA THR A 30 -1.50 3.29 5.24
C THR A 30 -0.08 3.38 4.68
N VAL A 31 0.84 2.59 5.23
CA VAL A 31 2.29 2.84 5.15
C VAL A 31 3.01 1.47 5.10
N GLY A 32 3.65 1.11 3.97
CA GLY A 32 4.46 -0.13 3.71
C GLY A 32 5.22 -0.15 2.36
N ALA A 33 6.55 -0.11 2.16
CA ALA A 33 7.83 -0.21 2.93
C ALA A 33 8.57 -1.58 2.93
N LEU A 34 9.89 -1.59 3.24
CA LEU A 34 10.87 -2.61 2.78
C LEU A 34 12.15 -2.78 3.67
N LEU A 35 13.01 -3.81 3.49
CA LEU A 35 14.36 -3.80 2.83
C LEU A 35 15.01 -5.22 2.81
N VAL A 36 16.06 -5.58 2.03
CA VAL A 36 17.43 -5.04 1.77
C VAL A 36 17.98 -5.70 0.46
N ALA A 37 18.86 -5.20 -0.45
CA ALA A 37 19.36 -3.87 -0.83
C ALA A 37 19.58 -3.79 -2.40
N SER A 38 20.74 -3.80 -3.08
CA SER A 38 22.20 -3.82 -2.78
C SER A 38 23.03 -3.28 -4.00
N LYS A 39 24.38 -3.41 -4.00
CA LYS A 39 25.37 -2.70 -4.86
C LYS A 39 25.55 -3.20 -6.32
N TRP A 40 25.51 -2.29 -7.32
CA TRP A 40 26.44 -2.27 -8.49
C TRP A 40 26.49 -0.88 -9.20
N PHE A 41 27.34 -0.71 -10.23
CA PHE A 41 27.84 0.58 -10.73
C PHE A 41 27.28 1.05 -12.11
N LEU A 42 27.72 2.23 -12.56
CA LEU A 42 27.26 3.02 -13.73
C LEU A 42 27.59 2.44 -15.13
N ARG A 43 26.64 2.52 -16.10
CA ARG A 43 26.75 3.34 -17.35
C ARG A 43 25.52 3.26 -18.31
N ASN A 44 25.56 4.11 -19.35
CA ASN A 44 24.80 4.14 -20.61
C ASN A 44 23.31 4.58 -20.65
N THR A 45 23.15 5.90 -20.82
CA THR A 45 22.50 6.58 -21.97
C THR A 45 21.22 6.02 -22.64
N SER A 46 20.18 6.85 -22.63
CA SER A 46 19.21 7.11 -23.72
C SER A 46 18.69 5.93 -24.56
N ILE A 47 17.56 5.35 -24.14
CA ILE A 47 16.63 4.61 -25.02
C ILE A 47 15.21 5.08 -24.70
N ARG A 48 14.44 5.48 -25.71
CA ARG A 48 12.99 5.72 -25.59
C ARG A 48 12.28 4.37 -25.46
N PRO A 49 11.52 4.08 -24.39
CA PRO A 49 10.75 2.85 -24.30
C PRO A 49 9.55 2.90 -25.26
N LYS A 50 9.34 1.80 -26.00
CA LYS A 50 8.02 1.46 -26.56
C LYS A 50 7.10 0.99 -25.40
N PRO A 51 5.77 1.03 -25.50
CA PRO A 51 4.89 0.38 -24.54
C PRO A 51 5.22 -1.11 -24.46
N VAL A 52 5.32 -1.67 -23.25
CA VAL A 52 5.79 -3.05 -23.03
C VAL A 52 4.68 -3.90 -22.43
N VAL A 53 4.14 -4.82 -23.24
CA VAL A 53 3.33 -5.92 -22.73
C VAL A 53 4.28 -7.00 -22.20
N ILE A 54 4.28 -7.22 -20.90
CA ILE A 54 5.20 -8.15 -20.23
C ILE A 54 4.44 -9.45 -19.92
N ALA A 55 4.80 -10.51 -20.64
CA ALA A 55 4.39 -11.89 -20.36
C ALA A 55 5.60 -12.71 -19.89
N GLY A 56 5.38 -13.62 -18.95
CA GLY A 56 6.44 -14.28 -18.18
C GLY A 56 7.13 -15.45 -18.85
N GLY A 57 7.81 -15.21 -19.99
CA GLY A 57 9.02 -15.94 -20.40
C GLY A 57 8.91 -17.00 -21.52
N GLN A 58 9.57 -16.71 -22.65
CA GLN A 58 10.43 -17.67 -23.36
C GLN A 58 11.46 -16.90 -24.23
N GLN A 59 12.67 -17.43 -24.39
CA GLN A 59 13.69 -16.88 -25.30
C GLN A 59 13.58 -17.57 -26.67
N HIS A 60 13.15 -16.85 -27.71
CA HIS A 60 13.36 -17.22 -29.11
C HIS A 60 13.78 -16.00 -29.93
N GLN A 61 14.37 -16.25 -31.10
CA GLN A 61 15.16 -15.27 -31.87
C GLN A 61 14.28 -14.21 -32.56
N ALA A 62 14.83 -13.01 -32.75
CA ALA A 62 14.16 -11.89 -33.38
C ALA A 62 14.36 -11.87 -34.91
N PRO A 63 13.32 -11.53 -35.70
CA PRO A 63 13.47 -11.01 -37.04
C PRO A 63 13.44 -9.46 -37.09
N VAL A 64 14.20 -8.97 -38.05
CA VAL A 64 14.47 -7.60 -38.55
C VAL A 64 13.27 -6.63 -38.61
N ASP A 65 13.60 -5.34 -38.59
CA ASP A 65 12.75 -4.14 -38.74
C ASP A 65 11.46 -4.29 -39.56
N GLY A 66 10.35 -3.96 -38.90
CA GLY A 66 9.10 -3.52 -39.52
C GLY A 66 8.70 -2.13 -38.99
N PRO A 67 7.86 -1.36 -39.73
CA PRO A 67 7.34 -0.09 -39.25
C PRO A 67 6.57 -0.29 -37.95
N ALA A 68 6.58 0.71 -37.07
CA ALA A 68 5.93 0.61 -35.76
C ALA A 68 4.40 0.54 -35.94
N THR A 69 3.85 -0.68 -35.86
CA THR A 69 2.39 -0.88 -35.71
C THR A 69 1.92 -0.12 -34.49
N ASP A 70 0.89 0.72 -34.65
CA ASP A 70 0.29 1.46 -33.55
C ASP A 70 -0.11 0.49 -32.44
N ALA A 71 0.44 0.70 -31.24
CA ALA A 71 -0.05 0.02 -30.05
C ALA A 71 -1.52 0.44 -29.86
N PRO A 72 -2.46 -0.50 -29.64
CA PRO A 72 -3.86 -0.16 -29.44
C PRO A 72 -3.96 0.86 -28.29
N PRO A 73 -4.79 1.91 -28.42
CA PRO A 73 -4.85 2.98 -27.44
C PRO A 73 -5.15 2.41 -26.06
N ASP A 74 -4.47 2.93 -25.02
CA ASP A 74 -4.77 2.58 -23.63
C ASP A 74 -6.20 3.00 -23.31
N GLY A 75 -7.13 2.04 -23.39
CA GLY A 75 -8.56 2.22 -23.12
C GLY A 75 -8.85 2.63 -21.66
N GLY A 76 -7.82 2.64 -20.81
CA GLY A 76 -7.90 3.17 -19.46
C GLY A 76 -8.66 2.25 -18.49
N PRO A 77 -9.16 2.81 -17.38
CA PRO A 77 -9.91 2.05 -16.40
C PRO A 77 -11.33 1.74 -16.91
N VAL A 78 -11.58 0.47 -17.24
CA VAL A 78 -12.87 0.02 -17.80
C VAL A 78 -13.95 -0.05 -16.70
N SER A 79 -13.71 -0.78 -15.60
CA SER A 79 -14.68 -0.94 -14.51
C SER A 79 -14.91 0.37 -13.72
N GLN A 80 -16.08 0.48 -13.06
CA GLN A 80 -16.40 1.66 -12.24
C GLN A 80 -15.40 1.85 -11.08
N GLU A 81 -15.01 0.76 -10.42
CA GLU A 81 -14.01 0.78 -9.34
C GLU A 81 -12.65 1.26 -9.85
N ALA A 82 -12.20 0.76 -11.01
CA ALA A 82 -10.95 1.22 -11.63
C ALA A 82 -10.98 2.73 -11.94
N ARG A 83 -12.13 3.28 -12.38
CA ARG A 83 -12.29 4.72 -12.63
C ARG A 83 -12.26 5.53 -11.34
N GLN A 84 -12.89 5.03 -10.28
CA GLN A 84 -12.88 5.66 -8.95
C GLN A 84 -11.47 5.68 -8.34
N LEU A 85 -10.72 4.58 -8.46
CA LEU A 85 -9.32 4.50 -8.07
C LEU A 85 -8.44 5.47 -8.88
N ALA A 86 -8.58 5.50 -10.21
CA ALA A 86 -7.84 6.44 -11.06
C ALA A 86 -8.10 7.91 -10.70
N ALA A 87 -9.37 8.28 -10.46
CA ALA A 87 -9.74 9.63 -10.01
C ALA A 87 -9.15 9.97 -8.63
N LEU A 88 -9.15 9.01 -7.69
CA LEU A 88 -8.51 9.16 -6.38
C LEU A 88 -7.00 9.35 -6.49
N TYR A 89 -6.32 8.61 -7.37
CA TYR A 89 -4.88 8.77 -7.64
C TYR A 89 -4.55 10.10 -8.35
N GLY A 90 -5.49 10.66 -9.11
CA GLY A 90 -5.45 12.05 -9.58
C GLY A 90 -5.41 12.99 -8.38
N LYS A 91 -6.49 12.99 -7.60
CA LYS A 91 -6.64 13.85 -6.42
C LYS A 91 -5.46 13.74 -5.44
N MET A 92 -4.94 12.55 -5.16
CA MET A 92 -3.79 12.37 -4.26
C MET A 92 -2.52 13.11 -4.73
N ALA A 93 -2.32 13.22 -6.05
CA ALA A 93 -1.21 14.01 -6.62
C ALA A 93 -1.52 15.51 -6.57
N ASP A 94 -2.76 15.90 -6.84
CA ASP A 94 -3.20 17.30 -6.82
C ASP A 94 -3.17 17.88 -5.39
N ASP A 95 -3.60 17.09 -4.38
CA ASP A 95 -3.55 17.42 -2.95
C ASP A 95 -2.09 17.68 -2.52
N PHE A 96 -1.12 16.85 -2.93
CA PHE A 96 0.32 17.10 -2.68
C PHE A 96 0.84 18.33 -3.42
N ALA A 97 0.54 18.46 -4.72
CA ALA A 97 0.97 19.59 -5.55
C ALA A 97 0.40 20.94 -5.08
N ALA A 98 -0.71 20.93 -4.33
CA ALA A 98 -1.31 22.11 -3.71
C ALA A 98 -0.83 22.38 -2.27
N GLN A 99 -0.57 21.33 -1.46
CA GLN A 99 -0.45 21.45 0.00
C GLN A 99 0.91 21.02 0.60
N ASP A 100 1.88 20.55 -0.21
CA ASP A 100 3.16 19.99 0.27
C ASP A 100 2.91 18.75 1.18
N LEU A 101 3.82 18.47 2.12
CA LEU A 101 3.72 17.39 3.07
C LEU A 101 2.76 17.69 4.23
N ASN A 102 1.90 16.71 4.52
CA ASN A 102 1.04 16.69 5.68
C ASN A 102 1.84 16.24 6.92
N HIS A 103 2.42 17.21 7.63
CA HIS A 103 3.15 17.00 8.88
C HIS A 103 2.42 16.07 9.87
N ALA A 104 1.10 16.23 10.05
CA ALA A 104 0.31 15.40 10.98
C ALA A 104 0.18 13.93 10.56
N ALA A 105 0.39 13.61 9.28
CA ALA A 105 0.46 12.24 8.78
C ALA A 105 1.87 11.63 8.84
N ILE A 106 2.93 12.45 8.95
CA ILE A 106 4.32 12.02 8.92
C ILE A 106 4.96 11.97 10.31
N GLU A 107 4.66 12.93 11.20
CA GLU A 107 5.22 12.96 12.56
C GLU A 107 5.03 11.63 13.33
N PRO A 108 3.84 10.99 13.30
CA PRO A 108 3.63 9.70 13.99
C PRO A 108 4.41 8.53 13.39
N LEU A 109 5.05 8.71 12.22
CA LEU A 109 5.87 7.69 11.56
C LEU A 109 7.31 7.67 12.10
N LYS A 110 7.82 8.79 12.64
CA LYS A 110 9.21 8.90 13.12
C LYS A 110 9.57 7.84 14.16
N SER A 111 8.64 7.48 15.06
CA SER A 111 8.85 6.45 16.09
C SER A 111 9.12 5.05 15.52
N TRP A 112 8.74 4.78 14.27
CA TRP A 112 8.90 3.50 13.57
C TRP A 112 10.18 3.40 12.71
N PHE A 113 11.04 4.43 12.74
CA PHE A 113 12.33 4.44 12.06
C PHE A 113 13.48 4.75 13.04
N HIS A 114 14.65 4.20 12.76
CA HIS A 114 15.95 4.62 13.29
C HIS A 114 16.65 5.54 12.27
N GLY A 115 17.73 6.24 12.67
CA GLY A 115 18.55 7.02 11.73
C GLY A 115 17.96 8.39 11.39
N LEU A 116 17.29 8.99 12.37
CA LEU A 116 16.69 10.33 12.30
C LEU A 116 17.52 11.39 13.02
N GLU A 117 18.46 10.97 13.86
CA GLU A 117 19.15 11.76 14.88
C GLU A 117 20.24 12.67 14.29
N SER A 118 21.13 12.14 13.43
CA SER A 118 22.13 12.94 12.71
C SER A 118 21.66 13.25 11.29
N PRO A 119 21.86 14.48 10.75
CA PRO A 119 21.53 14.81 9.36
C PRO A 119 22.12 13.86 8.31
N SER A 120 23.30 13.26 8.57
CA SER A 120 23.96 12.30 7.69
C SER A 120 23.19 11.01 7.43
N ASP A 121 22.33 10.61 8.36
CA ASP A 121 21.91 9.21 8.45
C ASP A 121 20.75 8.89 7.49
N THR A 122 20.80 7.72 6.85
CA THR A 122 19.69 7.24 6.02
C THR A 122 18.73 6.48 6.91
N PRO A 123 17.45 6.85 7.05
CA PRO A 123 16.53 6.18 7.96
C PRO A 123 16.27 4.73 7.56
N TRP A 124 16.11 3.82 8.53
CA TRP A 124 15.71 2.43 8.33
C TRP A 124 14.60 2.01 9.32
N PRO A 125 13.68 1.11 8.96
CA PRO A 125 12.55 0.75 9.81
C PRO A 125 13.03 -0.01 11.05
N LYS A 126 12.29 0.16 12.15
CA LYS A 126 12.49 -0.64 13.37
C LYS A 126 11.91 -2.04 13.22
N LYS A 127 12.48 -3.02 13.92
CA LYS A 127 11.78 -4.29 14.18
C LYS A 127 10.54 -4.03 15.03
N TYR A 128 9.51 -4.85 14.87
CA TYR A 128 8.34 -4.80 15.74
C TYR A 128 8.71 -5.01 17.22
N THR A 129 9.78 -5.77 17.49
CA THR A 129 10.38 -5.99 18.81
C THR A 129 11.26 -4.82 19.31
N GLU A 130 11.52 -3.80 18.49
CA GLU A 130 12.31 -2.59 18.81
C GLU A 130 11.43 -1.34 18.99
N LEU A 131 10.10 -1.50 18.93
CA LEU A 131 9.15 -0.44 19.23
C LEU A 131 9.03 -0.23 20.75
N ASP A 132 8.55 0.95 21.13
CA ASP A 132 8.16 1.25 22.51
C ASP A 132 6.65 1.56 22.55
N PRO A 133 5.81 0.72 23.17
CA PRO A 133 6.11 -0.63 23.67
C PRO A 133 6.27 -1.67 22.54
N PRO A 134 7.06 -2.74 22.73
CA PRO A 134 7.40 -3.69 21.67
C PRO A 134 6.25 -4.64 21.32
N LEU A 135 6.15 -5.00 20.04
CA LEU A 135 5.23 -6.02 19.54
C LEU A 135 5.96 -7.36 19.31
N GLN A 136 5.26 -8.46 19.57
CA GLN A 136 5.81 -9.82 19.47
C GLN A 136 5.87 -10.31 18.02
N PHE A 137 6.83 -11.19 17.68
CA PHE A 137 6.92 -11.78 16.34
C PHE A 137 5.66 -12.59 15.98
N GLY A 138 5.19 -12.46 14.73
CA GLY A 138 3.94 -13.09 14.29
C GLY A 138 2.66 -12.33 14.69
N ALA A 139 2.78 -11.24 15.46
CA ALA A 139 1.65 -10.36 15.73
C ALA A 139 1.15 -9.65 14.46
N ILE A 140 2.00 -9.44 13.45
CA ILE A 140 1.68 -8.71 12.22
C ILE A 140 1.57 -9.69 11.05
N ARG A 141 0.42 -9.73 10.38
CA ARG A 141 0.10 -10.75 9.37
C ARG A 141 -0.69 -10.17 8.21
N LEU A 142 -0.15 -10.29 7.00
CA LEU A 142 -0.68 -9.66 5.80
C LEU A 142 -0.48 -10.49 4.53
N LEU A 143 -1.45 -10.40 3.63
CA LEU A 143 -1.44 -10.94 2.28
C LEU A 143 -1.07 -9.83 1.29
N VAL A 144 -0.07 -10.08 0.45
CA VAL A 144 0.43 -9.11 -0.53
C VAL A 144 0.60 -9.72 -1.92
N VAL A 145 0.43 -8.89 -2.95
CA VAL A 145 0.95 -9.15 -4.29
C VAL A 145 2.38 -8.62 -4.33
N PRO A 146 3.44 -9.44 -4.44
CA PRO A 146 4.79 -8.95 -4.69
C PRO A 146 4.90 -8.34 -6.10
N LEU A 147 5.98 -7.61 -6.39
CA LEU A 147 6.35 -7.15 -7.73
C LEU A 147 7.58 -7.86 -8.30
N ASP A 148 8.09 -8.90 -7.64
CA ASP A 148 9.44 -9.44 -7.90
C ASP A 148 9.53 -10.38 -9.11
N ASP A 149 8.43 -11.05 -9.47
CA ASP A 149 8.35 -11.88 -10.69
C ASP A 149 8.46 -11.08 -12.02
N SER A 150 8.39 -9.74 -11.95
CA SER A 150 8.59 -8.84 -13.09
C SER A 150 9.83 -7.95 -12.93
N PRO A 151 11.01 -8.41 -13.40
CA PRO A 151 12.25 -7.61 -13.42
C PRO A 151 12.13 -6.26 -14.14
N ALA A 152 11.15 -6.08 -15.02
CA ALA A 152 10.86 -4.81 -15.67
C ALA A 152 10.13 -3.83 -14.73
N VAL A 153 9.11 -4.28 -13.99
CA VAL A 153 8.43 -3.47 -12.97
C VAL A 153 9.41 -3.12 -11.84
N LEU A 154 10.26 -4.04 -11.40
CA LEU A 154 11.34 -3.75 -10.45
C LEU A 154 12.31 -2.65 -10.93
N ARG A 155 12.63 -2.62 -12.23
CA ARG A 155 13.46 -1.55 -12.82
C ARG A 155 12.72 -0.22 -12.89
N ILE A 156 11.44 -0.23 -13.24
CA ILE A 156 10.58 0.97 -13.26
C ILE A 156 10.48 1.57 -11.86
N ALA A 157 10.11 0.76 -10.87
CA ALA A 157 10.03 1.15 -9.45
C ALA A 157 11.35 1.80 -8.97
N ALA A 158 12.48 1.11 -9.14
CA ALA A 158 13.78 1.63 -8.71
C ALA A 158 14.22 2.90 -9.48
N ALA A 159 13.87 3.04 -10.76
CA ALA A 159 14.19 4.22 -11.55
C ALA A 159 13.34 5.44 -11.14
N VAL A 160 12.06 5.23 -10.85
CA VAL A 160 11.14 6.24 -10.30
C VAL A 160 11.64 6.70 -8.91
N THR A 161 11.93 5.76 -8.00
CA THR A 161 12.52 6.05 -6.68
C THR A 161 13.78 6.91 -6.80
N ALA A 162 14.75 6.50 -7.60
CA ALA A 162 16.02 7.21 -7.75
C ALA A 162 15.89 8.57 -8.46
N ASP A 163 14.85 8.79 -9.27
CA ASP A 163 14.63 10.05 -9.97
C ASP A 163 13.88 11.08 -9.10
N VAL A 164 12.92 10.64 -8.28
CA VAL A 164 12.29 11.49 -7.26
C VAL A 164 13.27 11.84 -6.14
N MET A 165 14.06 10.88 -5.65
CA MET A 165 15.00 11.10 -4.54
C MET A 165 16.07 12.16 -4.85
N ARG A 166 16.41 12.39 -6.13
CA ARG A 166 17.34 13.45 -6.58
C ARG A 166 16.73 14.86 -6.59
N ARG A 167 15.43 15.01 -6.36
CA ARG A 167 14.67 16.28 -6.36
C ARG A 167 14.17 16.69 -4.99
N LEU A 168 14.43 15.88 -3.97
CA LEU A 168 14.13 16.22 -2.59
C LEU A 168 15.23 17.15 -2.04
N PRO A 169 14.89 18.14 -1.19
CA PRO A 169 15.86 19.02 -0.58
C PRO A 169 17.00 18.28 0.14
N GLN A 170 18.18 18.90 0.19
CA GLN A 170 19.29 18.36 0.96
C GLN A 170 18.90 18.26 2.44
N GLY A 171 19.07 17.07 3.03
CA GLY A 171 18.72 16.78 4.43
C GLY A 171 17.34 16.16 4.63
N THR A 172 16.47 16.11 3.60
CA THR A 172 15.19 15.38 3.68
C THR A 172 15.44 13.92 4.09
N LYS A 173 14.79 13.48 5.16
CA LYS A 173 14.95 12.11 5.69
C LYS A 173 14.09 11.16 4.89
N VAL A 174 14.73 10.34 4.06
CA VAL A 174 14.07 9.42 3.14
C VAL A 174 14.46 7.99 3.44
N PHE A 175 13.50 7.20 3.89
CA PHE A 175 13.59 5.75 3.85
C PHE A 175 13.22 5.26 2.44
N ALA A 176 14.16 4.63 1.74
CA ALA A 176 14.00 4.21 0.34
C ALA A 176 13.84 2.70 0.20
N ASN A 177 12.91 2.28 -0.66
CA ASN A 177 12.51 0.90 -0.83
C ASN A 177 13.39 0.18 -1.88
N ALA A 178 13.99 -0.96 -1.52
CA ALA A 178 14.74 -1.84 -2.42
C ALA A 178 13.85 -2.73 -3.32
N ARG A 179 14.44 -3.66 -4.08
CA ARG A 179 13.69 -4.41 -5.10
C ARG A 179 12.92 -5.62 -4.57
N GLY A 180 13.51 -6.40 -3.65
CA GLY A 180 12.99 -7.72 -3.24
C GLY A 180 11.68 -7.70 -2.44
N ASN A 181 11.23 -6.52 -2.01
CA ASN A 181 10.09 -6.36 -1.10
C ASN A 181 9.05 -5.35 -1.66
N TYR A 182 9.17 -4.88 -2.91
CA TYR A 182 8.13 -4.03 -3.50
C TYR A 182 6.86 -4.87 -3.66
N HIS A 183 5.72 -4.37 -3.17
CA HIS A 183 4.48 -5.14 -3.10
C HIS A 183 3.24 -4.25 -3.16
N CYS A 184 2.06 -4.84 -3.37
CA CYS A 184 0.76 -4.25 -3.12
C CYS A 184 0.06 -5.01 -1.97
N THR A 185 -0.34 -4.32 -0.91
CA THR A 185 -1.07 -4.96 0.19
C THR A 185 -2.49 -5.33 -0.24
N VAL A 186 -2.81 -6.62 -0.22
CA VAL A 186 -4.17 -7.11 -0.48
C VAL A 186 -5.02 -6.96 0.78
N PHE A 187 -4.57 -7.52 1.90
CA PHE A 187 -5.35 -7.60 3.14
C PHE A 187 -4.45 -7.78 4.36
N HIS A 188 -4.77 -7.13 5.49
CA HIS A 188 -4.17 -7.45 6.79
C HIS A 188 -5.11 -8.36 7.57
N THR A 189 -4.71 -9.59 7.88
CA THR A 189 -5.40 -10.33 8.94
C THR A 189 -5.09 -9.72 10.31
N SER A 190 -3.87 -9.21 10.50
CA SER A 190 -3.41 -8.54 11.72
C SER A 190 -2.42 -7.41 11.42
N GLN A 191 -2.51 -6.25 12.09
CA GLN A 191 -1.67 -5.07 11.83
C GLN A 191 -1.03 -4.48 13.10
N PRO A 192 -0.02 -3.59 13.01
CA PRO A 192 0.71 -3.10 14.18
C PRO A 192 -0.13 -2.32 15.21
N THR A 193 -1.06 -1.46 14.75
CA THR A 193 -1.94 -0.71 15.66
C THR A 193 -3.20 -1.48 16.08
N ASP A 194 -3.44 -2.68 15.54
CA ASP A 194 -4.59 -3.51 15.87
C ASP A 194 -4.26 -5.00 15.67
N PRO A 195 -3.42 -5.61 16.54
CA PRO A 195 -3.06 -7.02 16.43
C PRO A 195 -4.25 -7.94 16.76
N ARG A 196 -4.41 -9.01 15.98
CA ARG A 196 -5.49 -10.00 16.04
C ARG A 196 -4.91 -11.42 16.15
N PRO A 197 -5.06 -12.11 17.29
CA PRO A 197 -4.60 -13.49 17.45
C PRO A 197 -5.33 -14.54 16.60
N ASP A 198 -6.66 -14.50 16.52
CA ASP A 198 -7.46 -15.40 15.67
C ASP A 198 -8.49 -14.58 14.87
N PRO A 199 -8.14 -14.15 13.65
CA PRO A 199 -8.99 -13.27 12.83
C PRO A 199 -10.24 -13.98 12.29
N THR A 200 -10.34 -15.32 12.41
CA THR A 200 -11.56 -16.08 12.02
C THR A 200 -12.73 -15.85 12.97
N ARG A 201 -12.43 -15.45 14.22
CA ARG A 201 -13.44 -15.07 15.23
C ARG A 201 -13.81 -13.60 15.07
N PRO A 202 -15.08 -13.18 15.28
CA PRO A 202 -15.46 -11.75 15.22
C PRO A 202 -14.75 -10.83 16.24
N ASP A 203 -14.32 -11.38 17.38
CA ASP A 203 -13.49 -10.66 18.37
C ASP A 203 -12.01 -10.56 17.97
N GLY A 204 -11.59 -11.26 16.92
CA GLY A 204 -10.20 -11.37 16.50
C GLY A 204 -9.33 -12.21 17.44
N GLY A 205 -9.91 -12.98 18.37
CA GLY A 205 -9.21 -13.86 19.30
C GLY A 205 -8.59 -13.18 20.52
N THR A 206 -8.98 -11.93 20.82
CA THR A 206 -8.42 -11.09 21.90
C THR A 206 -9.50 -10.25 22.58
N ASP A 207 -9.25 -9.84 23.83
CA ASP A 207 -9.88 -8.63 24.34
C ASP A 207 -9.31 -7.41 23.59
N LEU A 208 -10.20 -6.49 23.20
CA LEU A 208 -9.86 -5.26 22.49
C LEU A 208 -9.54 -4.11 23.46
N SER A 209 -9.88 -4.22 24.75
CA SER A 209 -9.46 -3.28 25.80
C SER A 209 -7.94 -3.32 26.03
N LEU A 210 -7.30 -4.46 25.76
CA LEU A 210 -5.86 -4.64 25.84
C LEU A 210 -5.13 -3.83 24.77
N ALA A 211 -4.14 -3.05 25.23
CA ALA A 211 -3.19 -2.34 24.38
C ALA A 211 -2.47 -3.32 23.42
N PRO A 212 -2.13 -2.93 22.18
CA PRO A 212 -1.59 -3.81 21.15
C PRO A 212 -0.47 -4.77 21.57
N HIS A 213 0.48 -4.31 22.39
CA HIS A 213 1.62 -5.10 22.87
C HIS A 213 1.27 -6.17 23.91
N LEU A 214 0.16 -6.01 24.64
CA LEU A 214 -0.33 -6.96 25.66
C LEU A 214 -1.20 -8.07 25.05
N ARG A 215 -1.57 -7.96 23.77
CA ARG A 215 -2.33 -8.99 23.07
C ARG A 215 -1.43 -10.20 22.82
N ARG A 216 -2.00 -11.40 23.01
CA ARG A 216 -1.30 -12.68 22.77
C ARG A 216 -0.93 -12.86 21.30
N LEU A 217 -0.16 -13.91 21.01
CA LEU A 217 0.03 -14.42 19.65
C LEU A 217 -1.06 -15.43 19.24
N PRO A 218 -1.24 -15.70 17.93
CA PRO A 218 -1.86 -16.95 17.48
C PRO A 218 -1.14 -18.16 18.09
N THR A 219 -1.92 -19.17 18.50
CA THR A 219 -1.41 -20.53 18.68
C THR A 219 -1.08 -21.15 17.33
N ALA A 220 -0.24 -22.19 17.30
CA ALA A 220 0.10 -22.89 16.05
C ALA A 220 -1.16 -23.37 15.30
N ALA A 221 -2.16 -23.89 16.02
CA ALA A 221 -3.43 -24.33 15.43
C ALA A 221 -4.33 -23.19 14.93
N GLU A 222 -4.22 -21.97 15.47
CA GLU A 222 -4.90 -20.78 14.91
C GLU A 222 -4.20 -20.29 13.65
N TRP A 223 -2.86 -20.19 13.68
CA TRP A 223 -2.05 -19.83 12.52
C TRP A 223 -2.27 -20.79 11.34
N GLU A 224 -2.27 -22.11 11.55
CA GLU A 224 -2.43 -23.05 10.44
C GLU A 224 -3.84 -23.03 9.83
N ARG A 225 -4.89 -22.71 10.63
CA ARG A 225 -6.24 -22.45 10.10
C ARG A 225 -6.29 -21.15 9.29
N GLU A 226 -5.62 -20.11 9.76
CA GLU A 226 -5.51 -18.82 9.07
C GLU A 226 -4.78 -19.00 7.73
N LEU A 227 -3.62 -19.67 7.74
CA LEU A 227 -2.84 -19.98 6.54
C LEU A 227 -3.63 -20.83 5.54
N GLU A 228 -4.27 -21.93 5.96
CA GLU A 228 -5.02 -22.79 5.04
C GLU A 228 -6.23 -22.07 4.43
N ALA A 229 -6.94 -21.25 5.23
CA ALA A 229 -8.02 -20.42 4.72
C ALA A 229 -7.54 -19.37 3.69
N VAL A 230 -6.39 -18.72 3.92
CA VAL A 230 -5.78 -17.81 2.93
C VAL A 230 -5.31 -18.58 1.69
N ARG A 231 -4.66 -19.74 1.86
CA ARG A 231 -4.15 -20.61 0.77
C ARG A 231 -5.27 -21.00 -0.19
N ARG A 232 -6.39 -21.52 0.34
CA ARG A 232 -7.58 -21.86 -0.45
C ARG A 232 -8.12 -20.65 -1.21
N LEU A 233 -8.33 -19.51 -0.53
CA LEU A 233 -8.88 -18.31 -1.17
C LEU A 233 -7.99 -17.78 -2.30
N VAL A 234 -6.66 -17.82 -2.16
CA VAL A 234 -5.73 -17.42 -3.22
C VAL A 234 -5.76 -18.41 -4.39
N ALA A 235 -5.76 -19.72 -4.12
CA ALA A 235 -5.86 -20.77 -5.15
C ALA A 235 -7.19 -20.73 -5.94
N GLU A 236 -8.26 -20.18 -5.36
CA GLU A 236 -9.56 -19.92 -6.00
C GLU A 236 -9.62 -18.56 -6.73
N THR A 237 -8.58 -17.72 -6.65
CA THR A 237 -8.58 -16.36 -7.21
C THR A 237 -7.89 -16.33 -8.57
N PRO A 238 -8.57 -15.91 -9.67
CA PRO A 238 -7.95 -15.75 -10.98
C PRO A 238 -6.76 -14.78 -10.97
N VAL A 239 -5.76 -15.03 -11.80
CA VAL A 239 -4.61 -14.13 -11.97
C VAL A 239 -5.07 -12.71 -12.35
N PRO A 240 -4.85 -11.68 -11.51
CA PRO A 240 -5.24 -10.31 -11.80
C PRO A 240 -4.34 -9.71 -12.87
N VAL A 241 -4.90 -8.82 -13.70
CA VAL A 241 -4.13 -8.01 -14.64
C VAL A 241 -4.13 -6.57 -14.13
N LEU A 242 -3.00 -6.14 -13.57
CA LEU A 242 -2.83 -4.81 -13.00
C LEU A 242 -2.22 -3.86 -14.04
N ARG A 243 -2.90 -2.76 -14.36
CA ARG A 243 -2.36 -1.64 -15.15
C ARG A 243 -1.82 -0.57 -14.22
N LEU A 244 -0.59 -0.12 -14.47
CA LEU A 244 0.01 1.03 -13.80
C LEU A 244 -0.76 2.27 -14.24
N GLU A 245 -1.42 2.93 -13.30
CA GLU A 245 -2.29 4.08 -13.57
C GLU A 245 -1.52 5.40 -13.38
N ARG A 246 -0.88 5.61 -12.24
CA ARG A 246 -0.07 6.80 -11.96
C ARG A 246 1.19 6.48 -11.14
N VAL A 247 2.17 7.37 -11.26
CA VAL A 247 3.17 7.59 -10.21
C VAL A 247 2.68 8.77 -9.37
N VAL A 248 2.61 8.60 -8.06
CA VAL A 248 2.03 9.60 -7.14
C VAL A 248 2.95 9.80 -5.94
N GLN A 249 3.43 11.03 -5.75
CA GLN A 249 3.87 11.47 -4.43
C GLN A 249 2.64 11.92 -3.66
N ALA A 250 2.35 11.29 -2.52
CA ALA A 250 1.27 11.67 -1.62
C ALA A 250 1.78 12.66 -0.56
N SER A 251 0.88 13.52 -0.06
CA SER A 251 1.18 14.44 1.05
C SER A 251 1.51 13.73 2.36
N SER A 252 1.14 12.45 2.53
CA SER A 252 1.60 11.57 3.62
C SER A 252 3.05 11.07 3.46
N GLY A 253 3.87 11.75 2.67
CA GLY A 253 5.30 11.46 2.48
C GLY A 253 5.62 10.24 1.62
N VAL A 254 4.61 9.52 1.10
CA VAL A 254 4.80 8.27 0.36
C VAL A 254 4.87 8.50 -1.15
N LEU A 255 5.92 7.99 -1.79
CA LEU A 255 5.94 7.83 -3.25
C LEU A 255 5.33 6.48 -3.61
N LEU A 256 4.45 6.46 -4.61
CA LEU A 256 3.63 5.31 -4.98
C LEU A 256 3.75 5.00 -6.48
N LEU A 257 3.80 3.72 -6.82
CA LEU A 257 3.13 3.24 -8.04
C LEU A 257 1.68 2.93 -7.67
N THR A 258 0.72 3.42 -8.45
CA THR A 258 -0.70 3.11 -8.24
C THR A 258 -1.24 2.27 -9.39
N TRP A 259 -2.16 1.37 -9.07
CA TRP A 259 -2.62 0.32 -9.98
C TRP A 259 -4.15 0.29 -10.06
N THR A 260 -4.65 -0.18 -11.21
CA THR A 260 -6.05 -0.55 -11.44
C THR A 260 -6.12 -1.93 -12.07
N GLU A 261 -7.16 -2.72 -11.78
CA GLU A 261 -7.42 -3.96 -12.53
C GLU A 261 -7.89 -3.64 -13.96
N VAL A 262 -7.61 -4.53 -14.91
CA VAL A 262 -7.95 -4.36 -16.34
C VAL A 262 -9.23 -5.13 -16.69
N GLY A 263 -10.04 -4.53 -17.56
CA GLY A 263 -11.34 -5.07 -17.97
C GLY A 263 -12.39 -4.90 -16.87
N GLU A 264 -13.30 -5.87 -16.76
CA GLU A 264 -14.26 -5.97 -15.65
C GLU A 264 -13.68 -6.73 -14.44
N GLY A 265 -12.39 -7.04 -14.47
CA GLY A 265 -11.68 -7.77 -13.41
C GLY A 265 -11.78 -7.07 -12.05
N ALA A 266 -12.33 -7.80 -11.09
CA ALA A 266 -12.34 -7.46 -9.67
C ALA A 266 -11.74 -8.62 -8.86
N ALA A 267 -10.60 -9.16 -9.30
CA ALA A 267 -9.98 -10.33 -8.67
C ALA A 267 -9.34 -9.95 -7.34
N ILE A 268 -8.67 -8.79 -7.24
CA ILE A 268 -8.15 -8.26 -5.97
C ILE A 268 -9.30 -7.82 -5.07
N SER A 269 -10.31 -7.11 -5.60
CA SER A 269 -11.41 -6.60 -4.78
C SER A 269 -12.41 -7.70 -4.35
N GLY A 270 -12.62 -8.72 -5.18
CA GLY A 270 -13.35 -9.95 -4.84
C GLY A 270 -12.60 -10.81 -3.82
N LEU A 271 -11.28 -10.99 -3.96
CA LEU A 271 -10.46 -11.64 -2.94
C LEU A 271 -10.52 -10.87 -1.60
N ARG A 272 -10.41 -9.54 -1.64
CA ARG A 272 -10.61 -8.66 -0.47
C ARG A 272 -12.01 -8.73 0.13
N HIS A 273 -13.04 -9.11 -0.63
CA HIS A 273 -14.39 -9.35 -0.10
C HIS A 273 -14.43 -10.69 0.64
N ARG A 274 -14.06 -11.79 -0.03
CA ARG A 274 -14.06 -13.14 0.56
C ARG A 274 -13.14 -13.28 1.78
N LEU A 275 -12.03 -12.53 1.81
CA LEU A 275 -11.15 -12.43 2.99
C LEU A 275 -11.84 -11.75 4.18
N ARG A 276 -12.67 -10.71 3.98
CA ARG A 276 -13.43 -10.09 5.09
C ARG A 276 -14.52 -11.01 5.62
N GLU A 277 -15.16 -11.79 4.75
CA GLU A 277 -16.17 -12.78 5.13
C GLU A 277 -15.55 -13.95 5.91
N THR A 278 -14.38 -14.41 5.48
CA THR A 278 -13.62 -15.51 6.12
C THR A 278 -12.94 -15.07 7.43
N PHE A 279 -12.58 -13.79 7.54
CA PHE A 279 -11.87 -13.23 8.69
C PHE A 279 -12.62 -12.03 9.31
N PRO A 280 -13.79 -12.26 9.95
CA PRO A 280 -14.66 -11.20 10.45
C PRO A 280 -14.06 -10.37 11.59
N GLY A 281 -13.04 -10.88 12.31
CA GLY A 281 -12.30 -10.14 13.33
C GLY A 281 -10.88 -9.78 12.93
N ALA A 282 -10.58 -9.78 11.63
CA ALA A 282 -9.35 -9.22 11.07
C ALA A 282 -9.17 -7.73 11.43
N SER A 283 -8.00 -7.20 11.06
CA SER A 283 -7.67 -5.80 11.25
C SER A 283 -8.76 -4.84 10.73
N THR A 284 -9.17 -3.89 11.57
CA THR A 284 -10.18 -2.88 11.22
C THR A 284 -9.70 -1.87 10.17
N LYS A 285 -8.39 -1.67 10.02
CA LYS A 285 -7.80 -0.83 8.95
C LYS A 285 -7.33 -1.74 7.83
N GLN A 286 -7.71 -1.42 6.59
CA GLN A 286 -7.40 -2.22 5.41
C GLN A 286 -6.93 -1.31 4.27
N ALA A 287 -6.16 -1.88 3.33
CA ALA A 287 -5.79 -1.18 2.12
C ALA A 287 -7.03 -0.96 1.24
N THR A 288 -7.45 0.30 1.06
CA THR A 288 -8.59 0.69 0.23
C THR A 288 -8.23 0.89 -1.24
N ILE A 289 -6.94 1.06 -1.55
CA ILE A 289 -6.39 1.27 -2.89
C ILE A 289 -5.43 0.13 -3.28
N ILE A 290 -5.04 0.06 -4.55
CA ILE A 290 -4.00 -0.87 -5.03
C ILE A 290 -2.75 -0.05 -5.36
N HIS A 291 -1.73 -0.13 -4.52
CA HIS A 291 -0.52 0.69 -4.63
C HIS A 291 0.72 -0.08 -4.18
N SER A 292 1.89 0.39 -4.60
CA SER A 292 3.20 -0.07 -4.08
C SER A 292 4.02 1.12 -3.61
N SER A 293 4.41 1.16 -2.34
CA SER A 293 5.30 2.23 -1.87
C SER A 293 6.69 2.09 -2.47
N LEU A 294 7.29 3.21 -2.89
CA LEU A 294 8.61 3.30 -3.54
C LEU A 294 9.66 4.04 -2.71
N LEU A 295 9.24 4.98 -1.87
CA LEU A 295 10.02 5.58 -0.78
C LEU A 295 9.06 6.22 0.22
N ARG A 296 9.61 6.64 1.35
CA ARG A 296 8.91 7.32 2.42
C ARG A 296 9.76 8.48 2.93
N ILE A 297 9.22 9.68 2.85
CA ILE A 297 9.74 10.83 3.55
C ILE A 297 9.29 10.70 5.02
N VAL A 298 10.26 10.79 5.94
CA VAL A 298 10.10 10.60 7.41
C VAL A 298 10.39 11.90 8.17
N SER A 299 11.12 12.84 7.54
CA SER A 299 11.14 14.26 7.90
C SER A 299 9.75 14.86 7.68
N SER A 300 9.21 15.53 8.68
CA SER A 300 7.88 16.18 8.62
C SER A 300 7.96 17.66 8.23
N GLU A 301 9.18 18.18 8.10
CA GLU A 301 9.54 19.48 7.57
C GLU A 301 9.04 19.61 6.11
N PRO A 302 8.37 20.72 5.73
CA PRO A 302 7.89 20.93 4.36
C PRO A 302 9.03 20.91 3.33
N LEU A 303 8.76 20.38 2.13
CA LEU A 303 9.75 20.34 1.04
C LEU A 303 9.98 21.73 0.42
N GLY A 304 8.98 22.61 0.52
CA GLY A 304 8.98 23.92 -0.10
C GLY A 304 8.53 23.88 -1.56
N ARG A 305 7.92 24.98 -2.00
CA ARG A 305 7.17 25.06 -3.28
C ARG A 305 7.93 24.51 -4.49
N ALA A 306 9.20 24.89 -4.65
CA ALA A 306 10.02 24.45 -5.79
C ALA A 306 10.24 22.93 -5.82
N ALA A 307 10.51 22.30 -4.68
CA ALA A 307 10.70 20.85 -4.60
C ALA A 307 9.38 20.10 -4.82
N VAL A 308 8.25 20.62 -4.29
CA VAL A 308 6.90 20.08 -4.58
C VAL A 308 6.62 20.10 -6.09
N GLU A 309 6.93 21.21 -6.77
CA GLU A 309 6.74 21.34 -8.22
C GLU A 309 7.67 20.41 -9.02
N GLU A 310 8.95 20.32 -8.66
CA GLU A 310 9.91 19.41 -9.30
C GLU A 310 9.53 17.93 -9.16
N VAL A 311 9.12 17.51 -7.95
CA VAL A 311 8.67 16.14 -7.66
C VAL A 311 7.35 15.84 -8.35
N SER A 312 6.38 16.77 -8.33
CA SER A 312 5.09 16.61 -9.02
C SER A 312 5.29 16.46 -10.53
N ALA A 313 6.11 17.32 -11.13
CA ALA A 313 6.45 17.24 -12.55
C ALA A 313 7.24 15.95 -12.89
N ALA A 314 8.05 15.42 -11.97
CA ALA A 314 8.67 14.10 -12.15
C ALA A 314 7.63 12.97 -12.14
N CYS A 315 6.71 12.97 -11.17
CA CYS A 315 5.62 12.00 -11.07
C CYS A 315 4.71 12.02 -12.32
N GLN A 316 4.41 13.22 -12.85
CA GLN A 316 3.67 13.37 -14.11
C GLN A 316 4.45 12.78 -15.30
N ARG A 317 5.71 13.18 -15.53
CA ARG A 317 6.52 12.64 -16.64
C ARG A 317 6.67 11.12 -16.59
N TRP A 318 6.79 10.55 -15.40
CA TRP A 318 6.81 9.09 -15.23
C TRP A 318 5.44 8.45 -15.49
N THR A 319 4.35 9.04 -15.02
CA THR A 319 2.97 8.60 -15.33
C THR A 319 2.73 8.55 -16.84
N GLU A 320 3.06 9.62 -17.57
CA GLU A 320 2.92 9.71 -19.02
C GLU A 320 3.78 8.66 -19.75
N ARG A 321 5.04 8.49 -19.31
CA ARG A 321 6.00 7.51 -19.86
C ARG A 321 5.60 6.05 -19.62
N LEU A 322 4.86 5.77 -18.54
CA LEU A 322 4.52 4.41 -18.10
C LEU A 322 3.09 4.00 -18.42
N ARG A 323 2.30 4.87 -19.09
CA ARG A 323 0.94 4.57 -19.55
C ARG A 323 0.87 3.23 -20.29
N GLY A 324 -0.16 2.44 -20.00
CA GLY A 324 -0.33 1.09 -20.56
C GLY A 324 0.64 0.02 -20.03
N THR A 325 1.50 0.31 -19.04
CA THR A 325 2.34 -0.74 -18.42
C THR A 325 1.44 -1.74 -17.69
N LEU A 326 1.53 -3.02 -18.08
CA LEU A 326 0.78 -4.11 -17.46
C LEU A 326 1.67 -4.99 -16.58
N TYR A 327 1.07 -5.51 -15.52
CA TYR A 327 1.64 -6.45 -14.57
C TYR A 327 0.65 -7.60 -14.31
N ARG A 328 1.17 -8.82 -14.13
CA ARG A 328 0.39 -10.06 -13.91
C ARG A 328 1.16 -10.94 -12.91
N PRO A 329 0.89 -10.83 -11.60
CA PRO A 329 1.58 -11.63 -10.60
C PRO A 329 1.19 -13.10 -10.73
N LYS A 330 2.15 -14.01 -10.60
CA LYS A 330 1.90 -15.47 -10.57
C LYS A 330 1.52 -15.97 -9.17
N THR A 331 1.99 -15.29 -8.14
CA THR A 331 1.83 -15.68 -6.73
C THR A 331 1.51 -14.48 -5.85
N LEU A 332 0.78 -14.71 -4.76
CA LEU A 332 0.72 -13.80 -3.60
C LEU A 332 1.60 -14.36 -2.49
N TRP A 333 2.02 -13.50 -1.55
CA TRP A 333 2.72 -13.92 -0.34
C TRP A 333 1.86 -13.63 0.88
N PHE A 334 1.73 -14.62 1.78
CA PHE A 334 1.15 -14.42 3.10
C PHE A 334 2.27 -14.42 4.15
N ILE A 335 2.38 -13.34 4.92
CA ILE A 335 3.63 -12.94 5.59
C ILE A 335 3.41 -12.69 7.08
N ARG A 336 4.28 -13.25 7.92
CA ARG A 336 4.44 -12.90 9.35
C ARG A 336 5.56 -11.87 9.48
N GLU A 337 5.19 -10.60 9.43
CA GLU A 337 6.12 -9.48 9.24
C GLU A 337 6.96 -9.17 10.51
N THR A 338 8.26 -8.90 10.35
CA THR A 338 9.23 -8.69 11.44
C THR A 338 9.63 -7.24 11.66
N GLU A 339 9.68 -6.45 10.59
CA GLU A 339 10.13 -5.07 10.59
C GLU A 339 9.00 -4.16 10.11
N PHE A 340 8.87 -2.97 10.71
CA PHE A 340 7.79 -2.06 10.42
C PHE A 340 7.62 -1.93 8.92
N SER A 341 6.41 -2.24 8.43
CA SER A 341 5.98 -1.79 7.12
C SER A 341 6.68 -2.58 5.97
N THR A 342 7.58 -3.55 6.26
CA THR A 342 8.64 -4.04 5.36
C THR A 342 8.38 -5.21 4.41
N VAL A 343 7.34 -6.01 4.64
CA VAL A 343 7.19 -7.41 4.16
C VAL A 343 8.44 -8.31 4.33
N VAL A 344 9.38 -7.95 5.22
CA VAL A 344 10.41 -8.87 5.75
C VAL A 344 9.77 -9.76 6.80
N GLY A 345 10.09 -11.05 6.78
CA GLY A 345 9.65 -12.03 7.75
C GLY A 345 9.44 -13.40 7.13
N ASP A 346 8.87 -14.32 7.90
CA ASP A 346 8.47 -15.63 7.39
C ASP A 346 7.31 -15.43 6.39
N ARG A 347 7.40 -16.07 5.21
CA ARG A 347 6.40 -15.92 4.15
C ARG A 347 6.06 -17.23 3.47
N GLU A 348 4.77 -17.43 3.23
CA GLU A 348 4.21 -18.52 2.47
C GLU A 348 3.91 -18.03 1.05
N VAL A 349 4.40 -18.75 0.04
CA VAL A 349 4.19 -18.41 -1.38
C VAL A 349 2.96 -19.15 -1.89
N LEU A 350 1.93 -18.40 -2.29
CA LEU A 350 0.62 -18.90 -2.63
C LEU A 350 0.33 -18.67 -4.11
N THR A 351 0.07 -19.75 -4.86
CA THR A 351 -0.19 -19.69 -6.31
C THR A 351 -1.64 -19.30 -6.57
N LEU A 352 -1.87 -18.41 -7.54
CA LEU A 352 -3.19 -18.01 -8.00
C LEU A 352 -3.84 -19.10 -8.89
N ALA A 353 -5.14 -18.99 -9.14
CA ALA A 353 -5.83 -19.85 -10.10
C ALA A 353 -5.28 -19.59 -11.51
N ASP A 354 -4.67 -20.62 -12.10
CA ASP A 354 -4.11 -20.55 -13.45
C ASP A 354 -5.26 -20.46 -14.48
N ALA A 355 -5.36 -19.35 -15.21
CA ALA A 355 -6.44 -19.11 -16.19
C ALA A 355 -6.33 -20.01 -17.46
N SER A 356 -5.48 -21.02 -17.41
CA SER A 356 -5.24 -22.03 -18.44
C SER A 356 -5.17 -23.46 -17.89
N ALA A 357 -5.58 -23.69 -16.63
CA ALA A 357 -5.96 -25.01 -16.16
C ALA A 357 -7.31 -25.40 -16.81
N PRO A 358 -7.46 -26.64 -17.34
CA PRO A 358 -8.64 -27.09 -18.08
C PRO A 358 -9.82 -27.50 -17.17
#